data_AF-A0A8S2X701-F1
#
_entry.id   AF-A0A8S2X701-F1
#
_cell.length_a   1.000
_cell.length_b   1.000
_cell.length_c   1.000
_cell.angle_alpha   90.00
_cell.angle_beta   90.00
_cell.angle_gamma   90.00
#
_symmetry.space_group_name_H-M   'P 1'
#
loop_
_entity.id
_entity.type
_entity.pdbx_description
1 polymer ?
#
loop_
_entity_poly.entity_id
_entity_poly.type
_entity_poly.pdbx_seq_one_letter_code
_entity_poly.pdbx_strand_id
1 'polypeptide(L)'
;VQTLLKQPQFLINNNDSSIEKTTLIIMSNGRDRTSEFLTTVKTFQNRRNGLDHPLVSPTSNAKQKSSAIQQSNEFMQAAKQIGQDLSQTFMKLEQLTIIAKQSSLFYDKAAEIQDLTSAIKQDIGNLNKQIAQLQQYMYNTNGIKSKNSQTHSNSVVFVLQSKLAMMSNEFKQVLEVRTQVNRVY
;
A
#
# COMPACT_ATOMS: atom_id res chain seq x y z
N VAL A 1 21.48 22.57 -8.76
CA VAL A 1 21.20 21.15 -8.40
C VAL A 1 20.58 21.00 -7.00
N GLN A 2 20.52 22.05 -6.17
CA GLN A 2 20.11 21.97 -4.76
C GLN A 2 18.63 22.31 -4.47
N THR A 3 17.78 22.50 -5.48
CA THR A 3 16.42 23.03 -5.29
C THR A 3 15.27 22.06 -5.59
N LEU A 4 15.53 20.78 -5.89
CA LEU A 4 14.51 19.81 -6.33
C LEU A 4 14.25 18.63 -5.37
N LEU A 5 14.54 18.81 -4.08
CA LEU A 5 14.31 17.80 -3.03
C LEU A 5 13.59 18.37 -1.79
N LYS A 6 12.71 19.36 -1.95
CA LYS A 6 11.72 19.66 -0.90
C LYS A 6 10.49 18.76 -1.11
N GLN A 7 10.59 17.53 -0.62
CA GLN A 7 9.43 16.70 -0.32
C GLN A 7 8.89 17.10 1.07
N PRO A 8 7.57 17.06 1.31
CA PRO A 8 6.97 17.36 2.61
C PRO A 8 7.55 16.40 3.68
N GLN A 9 8.04 16.97 4.78
CA GLN A 9 8.47 16.19 5.93
C GLN A 9 7.25 15.57 6.60
N PHE A 10 7.01 14.29 6.31
CA PHE A 10 6.19 13.47 7.20
C PHE A 10 7.06 13.10 8.39
N LEU A 11 6.81 13.75 9.53
CA LEU A 11 7.41 13.43 10.82
C LEU A 11 6.98 12.00 11.21
N ILE A 12 7.80 11.01 10.88
CA ILE A 12 7.67 9.66 11.43
C ILE A 12 8.72 9.53 12.53
N ASN A 13 8.24 9.49 13.78
CA ASN A 13 9.06 9.26 14.95
C ASN A 13 9.45 7.76 14.98
N ASN A 14 10.68 7.46 14.56
CA ASN A 14 11.15 6.10 14.21
C ASN A 14 11.44 5.16 15.40
N ASN A 15 11.02 5.49 16.64
CA ASN A 15 11.42 4.75 17.84
C ASN A 15 10.32 3.88 18.48
N ASP A 16 9.21 3.62 17.78
CA ASP A 16 8.11 2.85 18.39
C ASP A 16 8.13 1.37 17.99
N SER A 17 8.50 0.50 18.94
CA SER A 17 8.35 -0.97 18.87
C SER A 17 6.92 -1.43 18.52
N SER A 18 5.93 -0.53 18.62
CA SER A 18 4.57 -0.75 18.13
C SER A 18 4.50 -0.97 16.61
N ILE A 19 5.50 -0.54 15.82
CA ILE A 19 5.51 -0.67 14.35
C ILE A 19 5.60 -2.13 13.90
N GLU A 20 6.46 -2.94 14.52
CA GLU A 20 6.54 -4.39 14.23
C GLU A 20 5.28 -5.11 14.70
N LYS A 21 4.75 -4.74 15.87
CA LYS A 21 3.50 -5.31 16.41
C LYS A 21 2.30 -4.98 15.53
N THR A 22 2.15 -3.75 15.06
CA THR A 22 1.07 -3.34 14.16
C THR A 22 1.22 -3.99 12.78
N THR A 23 2.44 -4.12 12.26
CA THR A 23 2.70 -4.83 10.99
C THR A 23 2.37 -6.32 11.11
N LEU A 24 2.78 -6.98 12.20
CA LEU A 24 2.42 -8.36 12.50
C LEU A 24 0.91 -8.52 12.70
N ILE A 25 0.23 -7.61 13.38
CA ILE A 25 -1.23 -7.63 13.58
C ILE A 25 -1.96 -7.45 12.24
N ILE A 26 -1.47 -6.61 11.33
CA ILE A 26 -2.09 -6.40 10.01
C ILE A 26 -1.85 -7.62 9.10
N MET A 27 -0.69 -8.26 9.18
CA MET A 27 -0.37 -9.49 8.43
C MET A 27 -1.08 -10.73 9.01
N SER A 28 -1.38 -10.76 10.31
CA SER A 28 -2.04 -11.89 11.00
C SER A 28 -3.55 -11.78 11.11
N ASN A 29 -4.15 -10.59 10.92
CA ASN A 29 -5.59 -10.39 11.06
C ASN A 29 -6.37 -10.47 9.73
N GLY A 30 -5.84 -11.24 8.77
CA GLY A 30 -6.65 -11.85 7.71
C GLY A 30 -7.54 -12.94 8.31
N ARG A 31 -8.45 -12.57 9.23
CA ARG A 31 -9.45 -13.49 9.77
C ARG A 31 -10.17 -14.13 8.60
N ASP A 32 -10.12 -15.44 8.51
CA ASP A 32 -10.91 -16.21 7.55
C ASP A 32 -12.39 -16.12 7.94
N ARG A 33 -13.08 -15.14 7.38
CA ARG A 33 -14.52 -14.91 7.58
C ARG A 33 -15.38 -15.79 6.67
N THR A 34 -14.79 -16.78 5.99
CA THR A 34 -15.54 -17.73 5.14
C THR A 34 -16.57 -18.50 5.97
N SER A 35 -16.27 -18.84 7.23
CA SER A 35 -17.21 -19.50 8.14
C SER A 35 -18.43 -18.62 8.47
N GLU A 36 -18.22 -17.33 8.75
CA GLU A 36 -19.28 -16.35 8.97
C GLU A 36 -20.13 -16.14 7.72
N PHE A 37 -19.49 -16.04 6.56
CA PHE A 37 -20.16 -15.94 5.27
C PHE A 37 -21.01 -17.17 4.97
N LEU A 38 -20.45 -18.38 5.11
CA LEU A 38 -21.17 -19.64 4.91
C LEU A 38 -22.36 -19.76 5.87
N THR A 39 -22.19 -19.35 7.13
CA THR A 39 -23.26 -19.34 8.13
C THR A 39 -24.38 -18.36 7.72
N THR A 40 -24.02 -17.17 7.24
CA THR A 40 -24.96 -16.17 6.74
C THR A 40 -25.72 -16.68 5.52
N VAL A 41 -25.05 -17.27 4.53
CA VAL A 41 -25.66 -17.85 3.32
C VAL A 41 -26.61 -19.00 3.68
N LYS A 42 -26.20 -19.91 4.57
CA LYS A 42 -27.06 -21.00 5.07
C LYS A 42 -28.30 -20.45 5.77
N THR A 43 -28.17 -19.39 6.55
CA THR A 43 -29.30 -18.74 7.24
C THR A 43 -30.30 -18.12 6.24
N PHE A 44 -29.82 -17.52 5.16
CA PHE A 44 -30.68 -17.00 4.09
C PHE A 44 -31.38 -18.10 3.30
N GLN A 45 -30.70 -19.22 3.00
CA GLN A 45 -31.33 -20.38 2.35
C GLN A 45 -32.39 -21.03 3.24
N ASN A 46 -32.12 -21.19 4.54
CA ASN A 46 -33.09 -21.77 5.48
C ASN A 46 -34.37 -20.92 5.60
N ARG A 47 -34.25 -19.58 5.52
CA ARG A 47 -35.42 -18.67 5.51
C ARG A 47 -36.23 -18.75 4.21
N ARG A 48 -35.65 -19.25 3.12
CA ARG A 48 -36.31 -19.35 1.82
C ARG A 48 -37.04 -20.69 1.64
N ASN A 49 -36.69 -21.71 2.42
CA ASN A 49 -37.27 -23.06 2.38
C ASN A 49 -38.30 -23.33 3.50
N GLY A 50 -38.47 -22.43 4.47
CA GLY A 50 -39.54 -22.47 5.48
C GLY A 50 -40.71 -21.57 5.08
N LEU A 51 -41.93 -22.13 5.09
CA LEU A 51 -43.18 -21.64 4.48
C LEU A 51 -43.74 -20.29 5.02
N ASP A 52 -44.60 -19.68 4.20
CA ASP A 52 -45.71 -18.77 4.56
C ASP A 52 -45.43 -17.51 5.41
N HIS A 53 -45.06 -16.39 4.76
CA HIS A 53 -45.61 -15.06 5.10
C HIS A 53 -45.27 -14.00 4.02
N PRO A 54 -46.23 -13.22 3.48
CA PRO A 54 -45.93 -12.13 2.57
C PRO A 54 -45.67 -10.87 3.38
N LEU A 55 -44.42 -10.40 3.46
CA LEU A 55 -44.19 -9.00 3.78
C LEU A 55 -42.84 -8.48 3.29
N VAL A 56 -42.93 -7.27 2.72
CA VAL A 56 -41.87 -6.30 2.37
C VAL A 56 -41.01 -6.60 1.13
N SER A 57 -41.41 -5.97 0.02
CA SER A 57 -40.59 -5.76 -1.17
C SER A 57 -39.26 -5.06 -0.84
N PRO A 58 -38.08 -5.62 -1.18
CA PRO A 58 -36.79 -5.01 -0.87
C PRO A 58 -36.28 -4.17 -2.05
N THR A 59 -36.98 -3.10 -2.47
CA THR A 59 -36.66 -2.44 -3.75
C THR A 59 -35.83 -1.16 -3.64
N SER A 60 -35.53 -0.64 -2.44
CA SER A 60 -34.74 0.60 -2.27
C SER A 60 -33.35 0.40 -1.64
N ASN A 61 -33.18 -0.54 -0.71
CA ASN A 61 -31.92 -0.73 0.03
C ASN A 61 -30.86 -1.60 -0.70
N ALA A 62 -31.22 -2.27 -1.79
CA ALA A 62 -30.29 -3.11 -2.55
C ALA A 62 -29.25 -2.28 -3.33
N LYS A 63 -29.67 -1.14 -3.92
CA LYS A 63 -28.80 -0.28 -4.74
C LYS A 63 -27.71 0.45 -3.95
N GLN A 64 -27.99 0.87 -2.72
CA GLN A 64 -27.00 1.52 -1.85
C GLN A 64 -25.98 0.53 -1.26
N LYS A 65 -26.40 -0.73 -1.03
CA LYS A 65 -25.48 -1.79 -0.58
C LYS A 65 -24.53 -2.22 -1.70
N SER A 66 -25.00 -2.29 -2.96
CA SER A 66 -24.13 -2.63 -4.08
C SER A 66 -23.06 -1.56 -4.35
N SER A 67 -23.38 -0.27 -4.22
CA SER A 67 -22.41 0.82 -4.44
C SER A 67 -21.32 0.87 -3.36
N ALA A 68 -21.67 0.60 -2.09
CA ALA A 68 -20.69 0.55 -1.00
C ALA A 68 -19.71 -0.62 -1.15
N ILE A 69 -20.20 -1.78 -1.61
CA ILE A 69 -19.37 -2.96 -1.91
C ILE A 69 -18.43 -2.67 -3.08
N GLN A 70 -18.94 -2.04 -4.14
CA GLN A 70 -18.14 -1.68 -5.31
C GLN A 70 -17.01 -0.71 -4.96
N GLN A 71 -17.28 0.34 -4.19
CA GLN A 71 -16.26 1.28 -3.70
C GLN A 71 -15.20 0.63 -2.80
N SER A 72 -15.58 -0.39 -2.01
CA SER A 72 -14.63 -1.16 -1.22
C SER A 72 -13.72 -2.02 -2.11
N ASN A 73 -14.28 -2.62 -3.17
CA ASN A 73 -13.51 -3.42 -4.11
C ASN A 73 -12.53 -2.56 -4.91
N GLU A 74 -12.95 -1.38 -5.38
CA GLU A 74 -12.10 -0.44 -6.10
C GLU A 74 -10.93 0.03 -5.21
N PHE A 75 -11.19 0.38 -3.95
CA PHE A 75 -10.14 0.71 -2.98
C PHE A 75 -9.14 -0.45 -2.81
N MET A 76 -9.64 -1.67 -2.60
CA MET A 76 -8.78 -2.84 -2.40
C MET A 76 -7.97 -3.19 -3.65
N GLN A 77 -8.54 -3.02 -4.84
CA GLN A 77 -7.84 -3.25 -6.11
C GLN A 77 -6.72 -2.23 -6.30
N ALA A 78 -6.98 -0.95 -6.04
CA ALA A 78 -5.96 0.09 -6.09
C ALA A 78 -4.86 -0.15 -5.04
N ALA A 79 -5.22 -0.49 -3.81
CA ALA A 79 -4.25 -0.82 -2.76
C ALA A 79 -3.37 -2.03 -3.13
N LYS A 80 -3.96 -3.06 -3.76
CA LYS A 80 -3.24 -4.23 -4.27
C LYS A 80 -2.22 -3.83 -5.35
N GLN A 81 -2.62 -3.00 -6.30
CA GLN A 81 -1.72 -2.52 -7.36
C GLN A 81 -0.52 -1.77 -6.76
N ILE A 82 -0.78 -0.83 -5.85
CA ILE A 82 0.29 -0.09 -5.14
C ILE A 82 1.22 -1.07 -4.41
N GLY A 83 0.67 -2.11 -3.77
CA GLY A 83 1.46 -3.15 -3.13
C GLY A 83 2.38 -3.92 -4.09
N GLN A 84 1.91 -4.19 -5.31
CA GLN A 84 2.72 -4.84 -6.35
C GLN A 84 3.83 -3.90 -6.85
N ASP A 85 3.49 -2.64 -7.12
CA ASP A 85 4.45 -1.63 -7.57
C ASP A 85 5.55 -1.39 -6.51
N LEU A 86 5.18 -1.38 -5.22
CA LEU A 86 6.12 -1.33 -4.10
C LEU A 86 7.09 -2.52 -4.15
N SER A 87 6.58 -3.74 -4.33
CA SER A 87 7.42 -4.95 -4.40
C SER A 87 8.40 -4.89 -5.57
N GLN A 88 7.93 -4.45 -6.75
CA GLN A 88 8.79 -4.32 -7.93
C GLN A 88 9.88 -3.27 -7.71
N THR A 89 9.54 -2.14 -7.09
CA THR A 89 10.50 -1.07 -6.80
C THR A 89 11.53 -1.52 -5.76
N PHE A 90 11.13 -2.32 -4.77
CA PHE A 90 12.05 -2.95 -3.82
C PHE A 90 13.07 -3.87 -4.52
N MET A 91 12.64 -4.69 -5.48
CA MET A 91 13.56 -5.55 -6.24
C MET A 91 14.59 -4.72 -7.02
N LYS A 92 14.16 -3.63 -7.68
CA LYS A 92 15.08 -2.70 -8.36
C LYS A 92 16.08 -2.08 -7.39
N LEU A 93 15.61 -1.69 -6.20
CA LEU A 93 16.46 -1.12 -5.15
C LEU A 93 17.47 -2.13 -4.59
N GLU A 94 17.09 -3.39 -4.43
CA GLU A 94 17.99 -4.46 -4.03
C GLU A 94 19.08 -4.68 -5.09
N GLN A 95 18.69 -4.76 -6.37
CA GLN A 95 19.65 -4.85 -7.48
C GLN A 95 20.61 -3.65 -7.52
N LEU A 96 20.08 -2.43 -7.36
CA LEU A 96 20.90 -1.22 -7.27
C LEU A 96 21.89 -1.30 -6.12
N THR A 97 21.45 -1.79 -4.96
CA THR A 97 22.29 -1.95 -3.76
C THR A 97 23.44 -2.93 -4.02
N ILE A 98 23.16 -4.06 -4.65
CA ILE A 98 24.18 -5.07 -4.99
C ILE A 98 25.22 -4.46 -5.93
N ILE A 99 24.77 -3.82 -7.01
CA ILE A 99 25.67 -3.26 -8.02
C ILE A 99 26.49 -2.09 -7.44
N ALA A 100 25.88 -1.21 -6.65
CA ALA A 100 26.56 -0.09 -6.02
C ALA A 100 27.64 -0.52 -5.01
N LYS A 101 27.48 -1.68 -4.37
CA LYS A 101 28.48 -2.26 -3.46
C LYS A 101 29.60 -3.02 -4.19
N GLN A 102 29.29 -3.60 -5.35
CA GLN A 102 30.22 -4.44 -6.13
C GLN A 102 30.97 -3.68 -7.23
N SER A 103 30.58 -2.43 -7.53
CA SER A 103 31.25 -1.61 -8.54
C SER A 103 32.70 -1.32 -8.13
N SER A 104 33.61 -2.14 -8.66
CA SER A 104 35.06 -1.96 -8.61
C SER A 104 35.51 -0.95 -9.68
N LEU A 105 36.60 -0.23 -9.42
CA LEU A 105 37.19 0.79 -10.31
C LEU A 105 37.40 0.34 -11.77
N PHE A 106 37.49 -0.97 -12.02
CA PHE A 106 37.77 -1.55 -13.33
C PHE A 106 36.54 -2.10 -14.07
N TYR A 107 35.38 -2.19 -13.39
CA TYR A 107 34.13 -2.68 -13.96
C TYR A 107 33.00 -1.70 -13.62
N ASP A 108 33.12 -0.48 -14.16
CA ASP A 108 32.20 0.61 -13.85
C ASP A 108 30.83 0.37 -14.51
N LYS A 109 29.86 -0.02 -13.69
CA LYS A 109 28.45 -0.16 -14.06
C LYS A 109 27.70 1.17 -13.97
N ALA A 110 28.36 2.31 -14.18
CA ALA A 110 27.78 3.64 -14.01
C ALA A 110 26.46 3.85 -14.77
N ALA A 111 26.36 3.34 -16.00
CA ALA A 111 25.15 3.42 -16.82
C ALA A 111 23.98 2.64 -16.19
N GLU A 112 24.20 1.37 -15.82
CA GLU A 112 23.19 0.52 -15.18
C GLU A 112 22.71 1.12 -13.85
N ILE A 113 23.63 1.68 -13.05
CA ILE A 113 23.30 2.38 -11.81
C ILE A 113 22.44 3.62 -12.09
N GLN A 114 22.78 4.41 -13.11
CA GLN A 114 22.03 5.61 -13.49
C GLN A 114 20.61 5.29 -13.97
N ASP A 115 20.46 4.22 -14.75
CA ASP A 115 19.17 3.75 -15.25
C ASP A 115 18.29 3.25 -14.09
N LEU A 116 18.81 2.38 -13.23
CA LEU A 116 18.10 1.91 -12.03
C LEU A 116 17.74 3.08 -11.10
N THR A 117 18.65 4.05 -10.92
CA THR A 117 18.41 5.24 -10.10
C THR A 117 17.26 6.07 -10.67
N SER A 118 17.21 6.25 -11.99
CA SER A 118 16.17 7.05 -12.65
C SER A 118 14.82 6.34 -12.60
N ALA A 119 14.80 5.02 -12.84
CA ALA A 119 13.61 4.19 -12.72
C ALA A 119 13.02 4.20 -11.30
N ILE A 120 13.85 4.01 -10.27
CA ILE A 120 13.40 4.02 -8.86
C ILE A 120 12.86 5.40 -8.47
N LYS A 121 13.49 6.50 -8.91
CA LYS A 121 12.96 7.86 -8.69
C LYS A 121 11.58 8.05 -9.28
N GLN A 122 11.37 7.58 -10.52
CA GLN A 122 10.08 7.65 -11.18
C GLN A 122 9.04 6.80 -10.46
N ASP A 123 9.40 5.57 -10.06
CA ASP A 123 8.53 4.66 -9.33
C ASP A 123 8.08 5.26 -7.99
N ILE A 124 9.00 5.80 -7.18
CA ILE A 124 8.68 6.49 -5.91
C ILE A 124 7.75 7.68 -6.14
N GLY A 125 7.97 8.45 -7.22
CA GLY A 125 7.10 9.56 -7.60
C GLY A 125 5.68 9.10 -7.96
N ASN A 126 5.57 8.00 -8.71
CA ASN A 126 4.30 7.42 -9.08
C ASN A 126 3.57 6.80 -7.88
N LEU A 127 4.27 6.05 -7.03
CA LEU A 127 3.75 5.46 -5.80
C LEU A 127 3.18 6.53 -4.86
N ASN A 128 3.87 7.67 -4.69
CA ASN A 128 3.33 8.80 -3.92
C ASN A 128 2.00 9.32 -4.49
N LYS A 129 1.90 9.48 -5.82
CA LYS A 129 0.67 9.94 -6.47
C LYS A 129 -0.47 8.93 -6.28
N GLN A 130 -0.19 7.64 -6.46
CA GLN A 130 -1.19 6.59 -6.30
C GLN A 130 -1.69 6.50 -4.85
N ILE A 131 -0.81 6.61 -3.86
CA ILE A 131 -1.20 6.62 -2.44
C ILE A 131 -2.02 7.87 -2.10
N ALA A 132 -1.66 9.04 -2.63
CA ALA A 132 -2.44 10.26 -2.45
C ALA A 132 -3.85 10.12 -3.08
N GLN A 133 -3.96 9.52 -4.26
CA GLN A 133 -5.26 9.22 -4.88
C GLN A 133 -6.06 8.22 -4.03
N LEU A 134 -5.43 7.17 -3.52
CA LEU A 134 -6.06 6.18 -2.63
C LEU A 134 -6.64 6.85 -1.37
N GLN A 135 -5.95 7.83 -0.81
CA GLN A 135 -6.45 8.65 0.31
C GLN A 135 -7.67 9.49 -0.09
N GLN A 136 -7.65 10.14 -1.26
CA GLN A 136 -8.80 10.91 -1.75
C GLN A 136 -10.04 10.04 -1.90
N TYR A 137 -9.90 8.81 -2.42
CA TYR A 137 -11.02 7.86 -2.49
C TYR A 137 -11.64 7.57 -1.12
N MET A 138 -10.83 7.53 -0.06
CA MET A 138 -11.36 7.36 1.28
C MET A 138 -12.15 8.57 1.76
N TYR A 139 -11.61 9.79 1.58
CA TYR A 139 -12.30 11.02 1.99
C TYR A 139 -13.68 11.15 1.33
N ASN A 140 -13.78 10.82 0.04
CA ASN A 140 -15.03 10.89 -0.72
C ASN A 140 -16.06 9.81 -0.31
N THR A 141 -15.64 8.77 0.41
CA THR A 141 -16.50 7.64 0.81
C THR A 141 -16.78 7.55 2.31
N ASN A 142 -16.29 8.51 3.10
CA ASN A 142 -16.41 8.55 4.56
C ASN A 142 -17.86 8.54 5.09
N GLY A 143 -18.85 9.00 4.31
CA GLY A 143 -20.26 9.03 4.72
C GLY A 143 -21.04 7.72 4.51
N ILE A 144 -20.48 6.75 3.79
CA ILE A 144 -21.18 5.55 3.30
C ILE A 144 -20.68 4.26 3.99
N LYS A 145 -19.48 4.30 4.59
CA LYS A 145 -18.77 3.11 5.08
C LYS A 145 -18.95 2.88 6.59
N SER A 146 -18.91 1.61 7.00
CA SER A 146 -18.88 1.25 8.42
C SER A 146 -17.59 1.74 9.09
N LYS A 147 -17.66 2.09 10.38
CA LYS A 147 -16.51 2.53 11.18
C LYS A 147 -15.32 1.57 11.09
N ASN A 148 -15.60 0.26 11.09
CA ASN A 148 -14.56 -0.78 10.99
C ASN A 148 -13.89 -0.79 9.61
N SER A 149 -14.66 -0.64 8.53
CA SER A 149 -14.13 -0.54 7.16
C SER A 149 -13.26 0.70 6.97
N GLN A 150 -13.64 1.81 7.60
CA GLN A 150 -12.87 3.05 7.57
C GLN A 150 -11.51 2.90 8.27
N THR A 151 -11.50 2.33 9.48
CA THR A 151 -10.27 2.07 10.23
C THR A 151 -9.33 1.16 9.43
N HIS A 152 -9.86 0.09 8.85
CA HIS A 152 -9.04 -0.81 8.03
C HIS A 152 -8.42 -0.10 6.83
N SER A 153 -9.21 0.69 6.09
CA SER A 153 -8.72 1.46 4.95
C SER A 153 -7.61 2.44 5.35
N ASN A 154 -7.74 3.09 6.52
CA ASN A 154 -6.74 4.01 7.05
C ASN A 154 -5.43 3.26 7.36
N SER A 155 -5.53 2.09 8.00
CA SER A 155 -4.37 1.24 8.30
C SER A 155 -3.64 0.78 7.04
N VAL A 156 -4.38 0.41 5.98
CA VAL A 156 -3.77 0.01 4.69
C VAL A 156 -2.95 1.15 4.11
N VAL A 157 -3.53 2.35 4.01
CA VAL A 157 -2.81 3.53 3.53
C VAL A 157 -1.56 3.80 4.35
N PHE A 158 -1.67 3.76 5.68
CA PHE A 158 -0.54 3.98 6.58
C PHE A 158 0.61 2.98 6.34
N VAL A 159 0.29 1.70 6.16
CA VAL A 159 1.29 0.67 5.84
C VAL A 159 1.97 0.95 4.50
N LEU A 160 1.22 1.32 3.47
CA LEU A 160 1.77 1.66 2.15
C LEU A 160 2.72 2.87 2.26
N GLN A 161 2.33 3.90 3.01
CA GLN A 161 3.17 5.07 3.27
C GLN A 161 4.46 4.70 4.02
N SER A 162 4.36 3.88 5.06
CA SER A 162 5.51 3.42 5.84
C SER A 162 6.51 2.65 4.96
N LYS A 163 6.02 1.71 4.15
CA LYS A 163 6.86 0.97 3.20
C LYS A 163 7.53 1.87 2.17
N LEU A 164 6.81 2.86 1.64
CA LEU A 164 7.38 3.82 0.69
C LEU A 164 8.44 4.72 1.34
N ALA A 165 8.23 5.13 2.60
CA ALA A 165 9.20 5.89 3.36
C ALA A 165 10.49 5.08 3.63
N MET A 166 10.35 3.83 4.05
CA MET A 166 11.48 2.91 4.22
C MET A 166 12.28 2.77 2.92
N MET A 167 11.61 2.50 1.80
CA MET A 167 12.24 2.39 0.49
C MET A 167 12.97 3.69 0.07
N SER A 168 12.37 4.85 0.35
CA SER A 168 12.98 6.15 0.05
C SER A 168 14.25 6.40 0.87
N ASN A 169 14.24 5.98 2.14
CA ASN A 169 15.40 6.07 3.02
C ASN A 169 16.53 5.13 2.59
N GLU A 170 16.22 3.87 2.26
CA GLU A 170 17.19 2.91 1.74
C GLU A 170 17.79 3.38 0.41
N PHE A 171 16.96 3.89 -0.51
CA PHE A 171 17.43 4.48 -1.75
C PHE A 171 18.41 5.64 -1.53
N LYS A 172 18.12 6.52 -0.56
CA LYS A 172 19.04 7.60 -0.19
C LYS A 172 20.38 7.06 0.32
N GLN A 173 20.36 6.08 1.22
CA GLN A 173 21.57 5.48 1.78
C GLN A 173 22.46 4.85 0.69
N VAL A 174 21.87 4.12 -0.26
CA VAL A 174 22.60 3.51 -1.37
C VAL A 174 23.31 4.55 -2.24
N LEU A 175 22.66 5.69 -2.50
CA LEU A 175 23.27 6.80 -3.26
C LEU A 175 24.37 7.53 -2.46
N GLU A 176 24.22 7.64 -1.15
CA GLU A 176 25.23 8.22 -0.26
C GLU A 176 26.52 7.40 -0.25
N VAL A 177 26.43 6.06 -0.14
CA VAL A 177 27.59 5.17 -0.22
C VAL A 177 28.39 5.42 -1.49
N ARG A 178 27.74 5.56 -2.64
CA ARG A 178 28.42 5.86 -3.91
C ARG A 178 29.08 7.25 -3.91
N THR A 179 28.41 8.24 -3.32
CA THR A 179 28.95 9.61 -3.25
C THR A 179 30.18 9.67 -2.33
N GLN A 180 30.20 8.86 -1.27
CA GLN A 180 31.34 8.71 -0.38
C GLN A 180 32.52 8.02 -1.09
N VAL A 181 32.28 6.92 -1.81
CA VAL A 181 33.32 6.19 -2.57
C VAL A 181 33.99 7.07 -3.64
N ASN A 182 33.21 7.91 -4.34
CA ASN A 182 33.73 8.82 -5.36
C ASN A 182 34.46 10.07 -4.80
N ARG A 183 34.42 10.32 -3.47
CA ARG A 183 35.09 11.47 -2.84
C ARG A 183 36.40 11.11 -2.12
N VAL A 184 36.70 9.83 -1.98
CA VAL A 184 37.89 9.34 -1.24
C VAL A 184 39.11 9.21 -2.17
N TYR A 185 38.99 9.61 -3.42
CA TYR A 185 40.07 9.72 -4.41
C TYR A 185 40.04 11.09 -5.07
#